data_AF-A0A0F9G0N5-F1
#
_entry.id   AF-A0A0F9G0N5-F1
#
_cell.length_a   1.000
_cell.length_b   1.000
_cell.length_c   1.000
_cell.angle_alpha   90.00
_cell.angle_beta   90.00
_cell.angle_gamma   90.00
#
_symmetry.space_group_name_H-M   'P 1'
#
loop_
_entity.id
_entity.type
_entity.pdbx_description
1 polymer ?
#
loop_
_entity_poly.entity_id
_entity_poly.type
_entity_poly.pdbx_seq_one_letter_code
_entity_poly.pdbx_strand_id
1 'polypeptide(L)'
;MKPKQLKETLRGCMKAKLPVLLKGAPGIGKCLGKGTPILMYDGTIKDVENIIKGDRIMGPDSKPRQVQSTTKGKGELYWVIPKKGLVYIVNKYHVLSLRMSPVRIGRKSRTIEISVGEYLKTSTTFKHHAKEWRTGVDFAEQGILLDPYLLGLWLGDGDRRRPCFTNIDPEIIDWLIIHGRKLHLPAKFYKTSNTAKHIALTGKRGGGRSSRGQNTIQNSLEYYGLVKAKHVPHVYKANSREVRLQVLAGLIDTDGSLASNCYEIVQKSRRLSDDIVFLARSLGLAAYLKKTKKTCTNTGAV
;
A
#
# COMPACT_ATOMS: atom_id res chain seq x y z
N MET A 1 -2.27 -1.07 42.20
CA MET A 1 -0.97 -1.59 42.69
C MET A 1 0.14 -1.14 41.76
N LYS A 2 1.25 -0.59 42.26
CA LYS A 2 2.36 -0.16 41.39
C LYS A 2 3.03 -1.40 40.74
N PRO A 3 3.53 -1.33 39.48
CA PRO A 3 4.07 -2.50 38.78
C PRO A 3 5.21 -3.24 39.52
N LYS A 4 6.02 -2.52 40.31
CA LYS A 4 7.07 -3.09 41.15
C LYS A 4 6.50 -3.97 42.28
N GLN A 5 5.51 -3.46 43.01
CA GLN A 5 4.84 -4.22 44.07
C GLN A 5 4.17 -5.48 43.51
N LEU A 6 3.53 -5.40 42.32
CA LEU A 6 2.97 -6.59 41.66
C LEU A 6 4.01 -7.66 41.34
N LYS A 7 5.18 -7.29 40.83
CA LYS A 7 6.25 -8.26 40.57
C LYS A 7 6.78 -8.91 41.85
N GLU A 8 6.93 -8.16 42.92
CA GLU A 8 7.39 -8.68 44.22
C GLU A 8 6.36 -9.61 44.84
N THR A 9 5.08 -9.22 44.86
CA THR A 9 3.99 -10.08 45.35
C THR A 9 3.87 -11.36 44.52
N LEU A 10 3.93 -11.27 43.19
CA LEU A 10 3.91 -12.45 42.31
C LEU A 10 5.10 -13.37 42.55
N ARG A 11 6.30 -12.83 42.75
CA ARG A 11 7.49 -13.63 43.11
C ARG A 11 7.31 -14.33 44.46
N GLY A 12 6.75 -13.62 45.44
CA GLY A 12 6.44 -14.20 46.76
C GLY A 12 5.45 -15.36 46.67
N CYS A 13 4.34 -15.15 45.96
CA CYS A 13 3.34 -16.20 45.75
C CYS A 13 3.90 -17.41 45.00
N MET A 14 4.71 -17.19 43.95
CA MET A 14 5.37 -18.29 43.22
C MET A 14 6.35 -19.07 44.10
N LYS A 15 7.17 -18.39 44.92
CA LYS A 15 8.07 -19.06 45.89
C LYS A 15 7.30 -19.88 46.91
N ALA A 16 6.16 -19.37 47.38
CA ALA A 16 5.30 -20.04 48.35
C ALA A 16 4.35 -21.09 47.72
N LYS A 17 4.45 -21.34 46.40
CA LYS A 17 3.53 -22.22 45.65
C LYS A 17 2.04 -21.87 45.84
N LEU A 18 1.75 -20.62 46.13
CA LEU A 18 0.38 -20.15 46.29
C LEU A 18 -0.29 -20.04 44.93
N PRO A 19 -1.56 -20.46 44.78
CA PRO A 19 -2.31 -20.25 43.56
C PRO A 19 -2.49 -18.75 43.33
N VAL A 20 -2.07 -18.28 42.15
CA VAL A 20 -2.20 -16.87 41.75
C VAL A 20 -3.23 -16.76 40.64
N LEU A 21 -4.29 -15.99 40.90
CA LEU A 21 -5.26 -15.60 39.89
C LEU A 21 -4.95 -14.18 39.39
N LEU A 22 -4.54 -14.05 38.13
CA LEU A 22 -4.42 -12.76 37.45
C LEU A 22 -5.65 -12.53 36.57
N LYS A 23 -6.56 -11.67 37.03
CA LYS A 23 -7.74 -11.26 36.27
C LYS A 23 -7.45 -9.96 35.51
N GLY A 24 -7.43 -10.05 34.18
CA GLY A 24 -7.39 -8.88 33.29
C GLY A 24 -8.79 -8.53 32.78
N ALA A 25 -8.99 -7.28 32.37
CA ALA A 25 -10.17 -6.89 31.60
C ALA A 25 -10.17 -7.60 30.22
N PRO A 26 -11.35 -7.82 29.61
CA PRO A 26 -11.45 -8.26 28.22
C PRO A 26 -10.62 -7.34 27.31
N GLY A 27 -9.77 -7.90 26.46
CA GLY A 27 -8.87 -7.12 25.59
C GLY A 27 -7.40 -7.10 26.01
N ILE A 28 -7.07 -7.53 27.22
CA ILE A 28 -5.67 -7.58 27.70
C ILE A 28 -4.93 -8.78 27.10
N GLY A 29 -3.65 -8.58 26.78
CA GLY A 29 -2.76 -9.64 26.32
C GLY A 29 -2.88 -9.99 24.84
N LYS A 30 -3.60 -9.20 24.03
CA LYS A 30 -3.62 -9.34 22.56
C LYS A 30 -2.39 -8.65 21.98
N CYS A 31 -1.50 -9.40 21.33
CA CYS A 31 -0.24 -8.86 20.82
C CYS A 31 -0.01 -9.23 19.35
N LEU A 32 0.75 -8.39 18.67
CA LEU A 32 1.35 -8.65 17.35
C LEU A 32 2.84 -8.92 17.54
N GLY A 33 3.44 -9.68 16.63
CA GLY A 33 4.89 -9.89 16.60
C GLY A 33 5.63 -8.63 16.14
N LYS A 34 6.89 -8.52 16.58
CA LYS A 34 7.79 -7.43 16.20
C LYS A 34 7.91 -7.30 14.68
N GLY A 35 7.96 -6.08 14.16
CA GLY A 35 8.06 -5.77 12.73
C GLY A 35 6.73 -5.86 11.98
N THR A 36 5.61 -6.02 12.68
CA THR A 36 4.29 -5.96 12.02
C THR A 36 4.00 -4.51 11.60
N PRO A 37 3.79 -4.23 10.30
CA PRO A 37 3.53 -2.88 9.83
C PRO A 37 2.11 -2.44 10.18
N ILE A 38 1.97 -1.24 10.74
CA ILE A 38 0.69 -0.61 11.08
C ILE A 38 0.47 0.59 10.16
N LEU A 39 -0.72 0.66 9.56
CA LEU A 39 -1.13 1.82 8.78
C LEU A 39 -1.57 2.96 9.71
N MET A 40 -0.85 4.07 9.63
CA MET A 40 -1.14 5.28 10.37
C MET A 40 -2.25 6.08 9.68
N TYR A 41 -2.91 6.98 10.42
CA TYR A 41 -4.03 7.76 9.89
C TYR A 41 -3.60 8.72 8.76
N ASP A 42 -2.35 9.16 8.75
CA ASP A 42 -1.73 9.98 7.70
C ASP A 42 -1.25 9.17 6.49
N GLY A 43 -1.52 7.86 6.47
CA GLY A 43 -1.13 6.93 5.42
C GLY A 43 0.31 6.41 5.51
N THR A 44 1.10 6.85 6.50
CA THR A 44 2.44 6.31 6.72
C THR A 44 2.36 4.90 7.32
N ILE A 45 3.45 4.13 7.22
CA ILE A 45 3.57 2.82 7.84
C ILE A 45 4.52 2.92 9.02
N LYS A 46 4.09 2.44 10.17
CA LYS A 46 4.89 2.41 11.40
C LYS A 46 4.88 1.01 11.97
N ASP A 47 6.05 0.47 12.30
CA ASP A 47 6.14 -0.85 12.89
C ASP A 47 5.53 -0.87 14.30
N VAL A 48 4.90 -1.99 14.66
CA VAL A 48 4.14 -2.12 15.90
C VAL A 48 4.96 -1.82 17.16
N GLU A 49 6.26 -2.11 17.18
CA GLU A 49 7.15 -1.81 18.32
C GLU A 49 7.39 -0.31 18.55
N ASN A 50 7.18 0.51 17.51
CA ASN A 50 7.43 1.94 17.51
C ASN A 50 6.14 2.74 17.80
N ILE A 51 4.98 2.08 17.82
CA ILE A 51 3.71 2.69 18.21
C ILE A 51 3.79 3.16 19.66
N ILE A 52 3.31 4.38 19.91
CA ILE A 52 3.26 4.99 21.25
C ILE A 52 1.85 5.46 21.58
N LYS A 53 1.59 5.71 22.88
CA LYS A 53 0.34 6.33 23.33
C LYS A 53 0.16 7.69 22.64
N GLY A 54 -1.05 7.94 22.14
CA GLY A 54 -1.41 9.17 21.43
C GLY A 54 -1.32 9.08 19.91
N ASP A 55 -0.59 8.10 19.36
CA ASP A 55 -0.56 7.83 17.92
C ASP A 55 -1.98 7.62 17.36
N ARG A 56 -2.20 8.07 16.12
CA ARG A 56 -3.47 7.90 15.40
C ARG A 56 -3.28 6.86 14.29
N ILE A 57 -3.88 5.69 14.46
CA ILE A 57 -3.84 4.59 13.47
C ILE A 57 -5.11 4.58 12.62
N MET A 58 -5.03 3.98 11.43
CA MET A 58 -6.14 3.91 10.50
C MET A 58 -7.14 2.82 10.90
N GLY A 59 -8.40 3.19 11.08
CA GLY A 59 -9.50 2.25 11.25
C GLY A 59 -9.99 1.68 9.90
N PRO A 60 -10.61 0.49 9.89
CA PRO A 60 -11.19 -0.09 8.67
C PRO A 60 -12.40 0.71 8.12
N ASP A 61 -12.90 1.67 8.89
CA ASP A 61 -13.97 2.62 8.55
C ASP A 61 -13.43 3.97 8.05
N SER A 62 -12.15 4.04 7.67
CA SER A 62 -11.43 5.27 7.27
C SER A 62 -11.32 6.34 8.38
N LYS A 63 -11.71 6.02 9.63
CA LYS A 63 -11.67 6.96 10.76
C LYS A 63 -10.44 6.72 11.64
N PRO A 64 -9.87 7.77 12.25
CA PRO A 64 -8.71 7.63 13.13
C PRO A 64 -9.06 6.81 14.38
N ARG A 65 -8.09 6.06 14.88
CA ARG A 65 -8.14 5.39 16.19
C ARG A 65 -6.94 5.86 17.02
N GLN A 66 -7.20 6.44 18.19
CA GLN A 66 -6.14 6.90 19.08
C GLN A 66 -5.64 5.76 19.96
N VAL A 67 -4.32 5.55 19.97
CA VAL A 67 -3.67 4.56 20.82
C VAL A 67 -3.71 5.03 22.27
N GLN A 68 -4.50 4.36 23.11
CA GLN A 68 -4.64 4.71 24.53
C GLN A 68 -3.48 4.21 25.39
N SER A 69 -2.91 3.05 25.03
CA SER A 69 -1.79 2.44 25.75
C SER A 69 -1.10 1.41 24.85
N THR A 70 0.12 1.03 25.24
CA THR A 70 0.93 0.02 24.55
C THR A 70 1.40 -1.02 25.55
N THR A 71 1.45 -2.29 25.14
CA THR A 71 1.95 -3.37 25.99
C THR A 71 3.10 -4.10 25.30
N LYS A 72 4.02 -4.65 26.10
CA LYS A 72 5.12 -5.50 25.64
C LYS A 72 5.12 -6.76 26.49
N GLY A 73 5.34 -7.90 25.84
CA GLY A 73 5.35 -9.20 26.50
C GLY A 73 6.17 -10.20 25.73
N LYS A 74 6.43 -11.34 26.36
CA LYS A 74 7.01 -12.53 25.75
C LYS A 74 6.04 -13.68 25.94
N GLY A 75 5.96 -14.57 24.97
CA GLY A 75 5.09 -15.73 25.01
C GLY A 75 5.17 -16.50 23.71
N GLU A 76 4.40 -17.57 23.64
CA GLU A 76 4.23 -18.36 22.42
C GLU A 76 3.59 -17.50 21.32
N LEU A 77 4.22 -17.53 20.14
CA LEU A 77 3.79 -16.80 18.95
C LEU A 77 3.40 -17.78 17.85
N TYR A 78 2.44 -17.35 17.03
CA TYR A 78 1.85 -18.10 15.95
C TYR A 78 1.97 -17.30 14.66
N TRP A 79 2.37 -17.98 13.59
CA TRP A 79 2.34 -17.45 12.24
C TRP A 79 0.95 -17.62 11.66
N VAL A 80 0.34 -16.52 11.22
CA VAL A 80 -0.87 -16.55 10.40
C VAL A 80 -0.47 -16.46 8.94
N ILE A 81 -0.66 -17.56 8.22
CA ILE A 81 -0.23 -17.70 6.83
C ILE A 81 -1.49 -17.84 5.95
N PRO A 82 -2.02 -16.74 5.41
CA PRO A 82 -3.17 -16.82 4.51
C PRO A 82 -2.75 -17.36 3.14
N LYS A 83 -3.68 -18.03 2.44
CA LYS A 83 -3.48 -18.39 1.01
C LYS A 83 -3.25 -17.15 0.13
N LYS A 84 -3.85 -16.02 0.51
CA LYS A 84 -3.78 -14.73 -0.18
C LYS A 84 -3.71 -13.64 0.88
N GLY A 85 -2.61 -12.90 0.97
CA GLY A 85 -2.46 -11.82 1.95
C GLY A 85 -1.03 -11.68 2.44
N LEU A 86 -0.87 -10.88 3.49
CA LEU A 86 0.39 -10.75 4.20
C LEU A 86 0.44 -11.80 5.31
N VAL A 87 1.63 -12.38 5.50
CA VAL A 87 1.92 -13.20 6.66
C VAL A 87 2.18 -12.27 7.84
N TYR A 88 1.61 -12.58 8.99
CA TYR A 88 1.84 -11.82 10.22
C TYR A 88 1.91 -12.74 11.43
N ILE A 89 2.48 -12.23 12.52
CA ILE A 89 2.75 -12.97 13.73
C ILE A 89 1.87 -12.43 14.84
N VAL A 90 1.27 -13.32 15.61
CA VAL A 90 0.38 -12.98 16.72
C VAL A 90 0.62 -13.93 17.88
N ASN A 91 0.13 -13.60 19.07
CA ASN A 91 0.10 -14.59 20.15
C ASN A 91 -1.20 -15.41 20.16
N LYS A 92 -1.24 -16.44 21.00
CA LYS A 92 -2.40 -17.34 21.16
C LYS A 92 -3.73 -16.63 21.47
N TYR A 93 -3.67 -15.49 22.14
CA TYR A 93 -4.84 -14.73 22.60
C TYR A 93 -5.28 -13.64 21.63
N HIS A 94 -4.54 -13.43 20.54
CA HIS A 94 -4.91 -12.46 19.53
C HIS A 94 -6.24 -12.83 18.90
N VAL A 95 -7.11 -11.83 18.70
CA VAL A 95 -8.44 -12.02 18.15
C VAL A 95 -8.38 -11.79 16.65
N LEU A 96 -8.63 -12.85 15.89
CA LEU A 96 -8.76 -12.80 14.45
C LEU A 96 -10.14 -12.28 14.08
N SER A 97 -10.18 -11.25 13.23
CA SER A 97 -11.41 -10.78 12.59
C SER A 97 -11.57 -11.50 11.25
N LEU A 98 -12.44 -12.50 11.20
CA LEU A 98 -12.66 -13.33 10.02
C LEU A 98 -14.07 -13.10 9.47
N ARG A 99 -14.24 -13.30 8.18
CA ARG A 99 -15.51 -13.16 7.47
C ARG A 99 -15.91 -14.51 6.91
N MET A 100 -17.12 -14.96 7.26
CA MET A 100 -17.63 -16.24 6.78
C MET A 100 -18.03 -16.14 5.32
N SER A 101 -17.45 -16.99 4.47
CA SER A 101 -17.90 -17.12 3.09
C SER A 101 -19.39 -17.49 3.06
N PRO A 102 -20.22 -16.82 2.24
CA PRO A 102 -21.64 -17.13 2.18
C PRO A 102 -21.84 -18.57 1.67
N VAL A 103 -22.65 -19.35 2.39
CA VAL A 103 -22.99 -20.74 2.03
C VAL A 103 -24.01 -20.79 0.89
N ARG A 104 -24.77 -19.71 0.68
CA ARG A 104 -25.74 -19.54 -0.42
C ARG A 104 -25.65 -18.13 -0.99
N ILE A 105 -25.86 -18.02 -2.30
CA ILE A 105 -25.95 -16.74 -3.04
C ILE A 105 -27.06 -15.89 -2.40
N GLY A 106 -26.77 -14.62 -2.10
CA GLY A 106 -27.72 -13.66 -1.52
C GLY A 106 -27.66 -13.48 0.01
N ARG A 107 -26.97 -14.34 0.78
CA ARG A 107 -26.77 -14.12 2.21
C ARG A 107 -25.59 -13.18 2.50
N LYS A 108 -25.82 -12.15 3.33
CA LYS A 108 -24.76 -11.24 3.79
C LYS A 108 -23.71 -12.02 4.59
N SER A 109 -22.46 -11.85 4.17
CA SER A 109 -21.31 -12.45 4.84
C SER A 109 -21.08 -11.80 6.21
N ARG A 110 -21.03 -12.62 7.27
CA ARG A 110 -20.92 -12.21 8.68
C ARG A 110 -19.46 -12.17 9.13
N THR A 111 -19.08 -11.12 9.86
CA THR A 111 -17.80 -11.03 10.55
C THR A 111 -17.88 -11.75 11.90
N ILE A 112 -16.84 -12.52 12.22
CA ILE A 112 -16.68 -13.25 13.46
C ILE A 112 -15.34 -12.85 14.08
N GLU A 113 -15.30 -12.84 15.41
CA GLU A 113 -14.10 -12.59 16.19
C GLU A 113 -13.77 -13.87 16.96
N ILE A 114 -12.56 -14.39 16.79
CA ILE A 114 -12.14 -15.65 17.42
C ILE A 114 -10.66 -15.56 17.81
N SER A 115 -10.30 -16.02 19.01
CA SER A 115 -8.89 -16.06 19.39
C SER A 115 -8.12 -17.12 18.58
N VAL A 116 -6.82 -16.95 18.38
CA VAL A 116 -5.99 -17.96 17.70
C VAL A 116 -6.11 -19.32 18.41
N GLY A 117 -6.08 -19.33 19.75
CA GLY A 117 -6.22 -20.56 20.54
C GLY A 117 -7.55 -21.29 20.33
N GLU A 118 -8.66 -20.57 20.16
CA GLU A 118 -9.97 -21.16 19.84
C GLU A 118 -10.04 -21.58 18.37
N TYR A 119 -9.53 -20.75 17.46
CA TYR A 119 -9.47 -21.05 16.03
C TYR A 119 -8.73 -22.38 15.75
N LEU A 120 -7.66 -22.67 16.48
CA LEU A 120 -6.95 -23.94 16.32
C LEU A 120 -7.81 -25.16 16.64
N LYS A 121 -8.76 -25.04 17.59
CA LYS A 121 -9.69 -26.09 18.00
C LYS A 121 -10.88 -26.27 17.07
N THR A 122 -11.14 -25.34 16.14
CA THR A 122 -12.29 -25.43 15.23
C THR A 122 -12.09 -26.48 14.13
N SER A 123 -13.20 -26.94 13.55
CA SER A 123 -13.20 -27.90 12.43
C SER A 123 -12.49 -27.37 11.17
N THR A 124 -12.04 -28.30 10.33
CA THR A 124 -11.45 -28.01 9.01
C THR A 124 -12.45 -27.25 8.12
N THR A 125 -13.72 -27.62 8.16
CA THR A 125 -14.81 -26.92 7.46
C THR A 125 -14.92 -25.46 7.90
N PHE A 126 -14.87 -25.19 9.20
CA PHE A 126 -14.88 -23.80 9.70
C PHE A 126 -13.69 -23.01 9.17
N LYS A 127 -12.47 -23.56 9.27
CA LYS A 127 -11.24 -22.95 8.75
C LYS A 127 -11.29 -22.74 7.23
N HIS A 128 -12.01 -23.62 6.51
CA HIS A 128 -12.25 -23.48 5.08
C HIS A 128 -13.18 -22.30 4.74
N HIS A 129 -14.13 -21.94 5.60
CA HIS A 129 -15.11 -20.87 5.33
C HIS A 129 -14.79 -19.54 6.00
N ALA A 130 -14.06 -19.54 7.12
CA ALA A 130 -13.63 -18.33 7.81
C ALA A 130 -12.42 -17.71 7.08
N LYS A 131 -12.62 -16.57 6.42
CA LYS A 131 -11.59 -15.90 5.61
C LYS A 131 -11.18 -14.59 6.22
N GLU A 132 -9.91 -14.25 6.12
CA GLU A 132 -9.49 -12.86 6.32
C GLU A 132 -10.17 -11.95 5.30
N TRP A 133 -10.39 -10.71 5.70
CA TRP A 133 -11.03 -9.71 4.87
C TRP A 133 -10.20 -8.45 4.83
N ARG A 134 -10.44 -7.64 3.80
CA ARG A 134 -9.77 -6.37 3.55
C ARG A 134 -10.82 -5.34 3.17
N THR A 135 -10.45 -4.08 3.34
CA THR A 135 -11.25 -2.93 2.93
C THR A 135 -10.32 -1.85 2.40
N GLY A 136 -10.85 -0.97 1.56
CA GLY A 136 -10.19 0.28 1.23
C GLY A 136 -10.24 1.24 2.41
N VAL A 137 -9.39 2.25 2.35
CA VAL A 137 -9.39 3.38 3.29
C VAL A 137 -9.45 4.68 2.48
N ASP A 138 -10.04 5.69 3.07
CA ASP A 138 -10.15 7.03 2.50
C ASP A 138 -9.27 7.99 3.28
N PHE A 139 -8.48 8.78 2.56
CA PHE A 139 -7.66 9.85 3.11
C PHE A 139 -8.26 11.20 2.74
N ALA A 140 -7.94 12.21 3.52
CA ALA A 140 -8.29 13.59 3.19
C ALA A 140 -7.61 14.01 1.87
N GLU A 141 -8.33 14.82 1.09
CA GLU A 141 -7.78 15.41 -0.11
C GLU A 141 -6.65 16.40 0.24
N GLN A 142 -5.59 16.38 -0.56
CA GLN A 142 -4.43 17.25 -0.40
C GLN A 142 -4.05 17.85 -1.75
N GLY A 143 -3.55 19.09 -1.73
CA GLY A 143 -3.06 19.77 -2.93
C GLY A 143 -1.91 19.01 -3.59
N ILE A 144 -1.95 18.96 -4.93
CA ILE A 144 -0.97 18.26 -5.77
C ILE A 144 -0.48 19.19 -6.89
N LEU A 145 0.79 19.04 -7.28
CA LEU A 145 1.44 19.89 -8.29
C LEU A 145 1.51 19.25 -9.69
N LEU A 146 1.14 17.98 -9.79
CA LEU A 146 1.13 17.22 -11.04
C LEU A 146 -0.17 16.44 -11.13
N ASP A 147 -0.76 16.45 -12.32
CA ASP A 147 -1.95 15.65 -12.62
C ASP A 147 -1.72 14.17 -12.27
N PRO A 148 -2.63 13.53 -11.52
CA PRO A 148 -2.39 12.18 -11.00
C PRO A 148 -2.32 11.12 -12.10
N TYR A 149 -3.12 11.25 -13.17
CA TYR A 149 -3.05 10.32 -14.29
C TYR A 149 -1.74 10.51 -15.07
N LEU A 150 -1.35 11.77 -15.34
CA LEU A 150 -0.05 12.08 -15.95
C LEU A 150 1.14 11.54 -15.13
N LEU A 151 1.06 11.62 -13.80
CA LEU A 151 2.07 11.00 -12.91
C LEU A 151 2.10 9.48 -13.12
N GLY A 152 0.95 8.82 -13.18
CA GLY A 152 0.85 7.38 -13.45
C GLY A 152 1.52 7.00 -14.78
N LEU A 153 1.15 7.69 -15.87
CA LEU A 153 1.76 7.49 -17.19
C LEU A 153 3.28 7.70 -17.17
N TRP A 154 3.76 8.73 -16.48
CA TRP A 154 5.19 9.01 -16.40
C TRP A 154 5.94 7.97 -15.58
N LEU A 155 5.32 7.43 -14.52
CA LEU A 155 5.93 6.39 -13.70
C LEU A 155 6.16 5.10 -14.47
N GLY A 156 5.27 4.74 -15.41
CA GLY A 156 5.53 3.63 -16.32
C GLY A 156 6.48 4.00 -17.45
N ASP A 157 5.96 4.64 -18.49
CA ASP A 157 6.66 4.87 -19.76
C ASP A 157 7.50 6.15 -19.82
N GLY A 158 7.54 6.92 -18.74
CA GLY A 158 8.28 8.17 -18.69
C GLY A 158 9.81 8.01 -18.69
N ASP A 159 10.53 8.96 -19.28
CA ASP A 159 11.98 9.08 -19.16
C ASP A 159 12.39 9.31 -17.70
N ARG A 160 13.53 8.75 -17.29
CA ARG A 160 13.99 8.85 -15.89
C ARG A 160 14.31 10.29 -15.44
N ARG A 161 14.44 11.26 -16.34
CA ARG A 161 14.94 12.61 -16.03
C ARG A 161 14.05 13.74 -16.54
N ARG A 162 13.20 13.48 -17.54
CA ARG A 162 12.48 14.50 -18.31
C ARG A 162 10.99 14.15 -18.45
N PRO A 163 10.12 15.13 -18.73
CA PRO A 163 8.70 14.91 -19.06
C PRO A 163 8.56 14.39 -20.49
N CYS A 164 9.20 13.26 -20.76
CA CYS A 164 9.14 12.54 -22.00
C CYS A 164 8.51 11.17 -21.77
N PHE A 165 7.79 10.67 -22.75
CA PHE A 165 7.05 9.41 -22.72
C PHE A 165 7.40 8.63 -23.98
N THR A 166 7.44 7.30 -23.88
CA THR A 166 7.58 6.42 -25.06
C THR A 166 6.39 5.48 -25.10
N ASN A 167 5.45 5.71 -26.00
CA ASN A 167 4.21 4.94 -26.06
C ASN A 167 3.73 4.76 -27.52
N ILE A 168 2.97 3.70 -27.78
CA ILE A 168 2.40 3.34 -29.09
C ILE A 168 0.88 3.54 -29.16
N ASP A 169 0.21 3.60 -28.01
CA ASP A 169 -1.24 3.63 -27.89
C ASP A 169 -1.79 4.99 -28.33
N PRO A 170 -2.64 5.05 -29.37
CA PRO A 170 -3.20 6.30 -29.86
C PRO A 170 -4.02 7.05 -28.80
N GLU A 171 -4.72 6.36 -27.90
CA GLU A 171 -5.56 6.99 -26.88
C GLU A 171 -4.70 7.75 -25.86
N ILE A 172 -3.61 7.14 -25.40
CA ILE A 172 -2.64 7.78 -24.49
C ILE A 172 -1.95 8.95 -25.19
N ILE A 173 -1.59 8.78 -26.47
CA ILE A 173 -0.95 9.84 -27.26
C ILE A 173 -1.88 11.05 -27.40
N ASP A 174 -3.14 10.82 -27.77
CA ASP A 174 -4.13 11.88 -27.93
C ASP A 174 -4.43 12.58 -26.60
N TRP A 175 -4.53 11.80 -25.52
CA TRP A 175 -4.67 12.35 -24.17
C TRP A 175 -3.49 13.27 -23.81
N LEU A 176 -2.24 12.85 -24.07
CA LEU A 176 -1.03 13.66 -23.83
C LEU A 176 -1.02 14.94 -24.67
N ILE A 177 -1.50 14.91 -25.92
CA ILE A 177 -1.62 16.11 -26.77
C ILE A 177 -2.60 17.11 -26.14
N ILE A 178 -3.79 16.63 -25.77
CA ILE A 178 -4.86 17.47 -25.20
C ILE A 178 -4.40 18.04 -23.85
N HIS A 179 -3.87 17.19 -22.98
CA HIS A 179 -3.40 17.58 -21.66
C HIS A 179 -2.22 18.56 -21.74
N GLY A 180 -1.24 18.30 -22.63
CA GLY A 180 -0.13 19.20 -22.87
C GLY A 180 -0.56 20.59 -23.33
N ARG A 181 -1.59 20.69 -24.19
CA ARG A 181 -2.16 21.98 -24.60
C ARG A 181 -2.79 22.73 -23.43
N LYS A 182 -3.53 22.04 -22.55
CA LYS A 182 -4.12 22.64 -21.33
C LYS A 182 -3.05 23.22 -20.38
N LEU A 183 -1.89 22.57 -20.30
CA LEU A 183 -0.76 23.03 -19.49
C LEU A 183 0.15 24.03 -20.21
N HIS A 184 -0.19 24.47 -21.44
CA HIS A 184 0.68 25.28 -22.30
C HIS A 184 2.05 24.63 -22.60
N LEU A 185 2.12 23.30 -22.55
CA LEU A 185 3.29 22.46 -22.84
C LEU A 185 2.95 21.50 -23.99
N PRO A 186 2.86 21.98 -25.24
CA PRO A 186 2.44 21.15 -26.37
C PRO A 186 3.37 19.95 -26.57
N ALA A 187 2.76 18.81 -26.94
CA ALA A 187 3.47 17.58 -27.25
C ALA A 187 4.35 17.74 -28.51
N LYS A 188 5.63 17.39 -28.38
CA LYS A 188 6.57 17.28 -29.50
C LYS A 188 6.90 15.82 -29.77
N PHE A 189 6.79 15.43 -31.02
CA PHE A 189 7.02 14.05 -31.47
C PHE A 189 8.41 13.92 -32.06
N TYR A 190 9.13 12.89 -31.62
CA TYR A 190 10.40 12.48 -32.18
C TYR A 190 10.23 11.08 -32.77
N LYS A 191 10.64 10.90 -34.02
CA LYS A 191 10.72 9.57 -34.64
C LYS A 191 11.85 8.81 -33.96
N THR A 192 11.53 7.67 -33.37
CA THR A 192 12.51 6.63 -33.04
C THR A 192 12.61 5.64 -34.20
N SER A 193 13.68 4.84 -34.25
CA SER A 193 13.87 3.79 -35.27
C SER A 193 12.77 2.71 -35.25
N ASN A 194 11.96 2.68 -34.19
CA ASN A 194 10.88 1.72 -33.97
C ASN A 194 9.50 2.38 -34.17
N THR A 195 8.45 1.57 -34.17
CA THR A 195 7.04 2.00 -34.25
C THR A 195 6.58 2.87 -33.07
N ALA A 196 7.30 2.86 -31.94
CA ALA A 196 7.02 3.72 -30.79
C ALA A 196 7.24 5.20 -31.11
N LYS A 197 6.42 6.07 -30.51
CA LYS A 197 6.61 7.52 -30.58
C LYS A 197 7.24 8.00 -29.28
N HIS A 198 8.33 8.74 -29.40
CA HIS A 198 8.90 9.47 -28.26
C HIS A 198 8.28 10.87 -28.19
N ILE A 199 7.59 11.16 -27.09
CA ILE A 199 6.75 12.34 -26.91
C ILE A 199 7.32 13.18 -25.79
N ALA A 200 7.61 14.46 -26.05
CA ALA A 200 8.08 15.39 -25.03
C ALA A 200 7.07 16.53 -24.82
N LEU A 201 6.62 16.73 -23.58
CA LEU A 201 5.78 17.86 -23.20
C LEU A 201 6.69 19.05 -22.86
N THR A 202 6.83 19.98 -23.79
CA THR A 202 7.81 21.08 -23.65
C THR A 202 7.23 22.42 -24.10
N GLY A 203 7.70 23.50 -23.48
CA GLY A 203 7.34 24.86 -23.87
C GLY A 203 7.79 25.24 -25.30
N LYS A 204 7.35 26.42 -25.74
CA LYS A 204 7.71 26.98 -27.07
C LYS A 204 9.23 27.12 -27.23
N ARG A 205 9.71 26.91 -28.47
CA ARG A 205 11.12 27.04 -28.86
C ARG A 205 11.51 28.53 -28.80
N GLY A 206 12.62 28.88 -28.14
CA GLY A 206 13.16 30.25 -28.12
C GLY A 206 13.69 30.76 -26.79
N GLY A 207 13.39 30.10 -25.66
CA GLY A 207 14.00 30.46 -24.38
C GLY A 207 15.42 29.92 -24.28
N GLY A 208 16.40 30.78 -23.99
CA GLY A 208 17.76 30.37 -23.63
C GLY A 208 17.79 29.50 -22.36
N ARG A 209 18.97 29.32 -21.74
CA ARG A 209 19.14 28.56 -20.48
C ARG A 209 18.16 28.96 -19.36
N SER A 210 17.54 30.14 -19.44
CA SER A 210 16.48 30.66 -18.57
C SER A 210 15.10 29.97 -18.70
N SER A 211 14.82 29.20 -19.76
CA SER A 211 13.54 28.47 -19.91
C SER A 211 13.45 27.17 -19.08
N ARG A 212 14.56 26.72 -18.48
CA ARG A 212 14.62 25.47 -17.70
C ARG A 212 13.66 25.43 -16.50
N GLY A 213 13.27 26.59 -15.95
CA GLY A 213 12.33 26.69 -14.84
C GLY A 213 10.85 26.84 -15.24
N GLN A 214 10.50 26.84 -16.52
CA GLN A 214 9.11 27.09 -16.98
C GLN A 214 8.29 25.83 -17.22
N ASN A 215 8.91 24.63 -17.22
CA ASN A 215 8.16 23.40 -17.41
C ASN A 215 7.58 22.94 -16.07
N THR A 216 6.30 23.22 -15.85
CA THR A 216 5.59 22.87 -14.61
C THR A 216 5.68 21.38 -14.30
N ILE A 217 5.66 20.50 -15.30
CA ILE A 217 5.82 19.05 -15.10
C ILE A 217 7.22 18.74 -14.59
N GLN A 218 8.27 19.26 -15.24
CA GLN A 218 9.65 19.04 -14.79
C GLN A 218 9.86 19.55 -13.36
N ASN A 219 9.35 20.73 -13.03
CA ASN A 219 9.44 21.30 -11.69
C ASN A 219 8.74 20.42 -10.65
N SER A 220 7.57 19.86 -10.98
CA SER A 220 6.87 18.92 -10.09
C SER A 220 7.63 17.60 -9.92
N LEU A 221 8.25 17.08 -10.99
CA LEU A 221 9.10 15.88 -10.92
C LEU A 221 10.32 16.12 -10.01
N GLU A 222 10.92 17.30 -10.06
CA GLU A 222 12.04 17.70 -9.20
C GLU A 222 11.58 17.89 -7.75
N TYR A 223 10.49 18.61 -7.52
CA TYR A 223 9.91 18.86 -6.20
C TYR A 223 9.59 17.55 -5.46
N TYR A 224 9.00 16.59 -6.15
CA TYR A 224 8.69 15.27 -5.56
C TYR A 224 9.87 14.29 -5.56
N GLY A 225 11.07 14.70 -5.99
CA GLY A 225 12.26 13.84 -5.99
C GLY A 225 12.15 12.63 -6.93
N LEU A 226 11.39 12.75 -8.01
CA LEU A 226 11.12 11.67 -8.96
C LEU A 226 12.24 11.49 -10.00
N VAL A 227 13.00 12.55 -10.26
CA VAL A 227 14.12 12.55 -11.19
C VAL A 227 15.16 11.50 -10.77
N LYS A 228 15.43 10.54 -11.67
CA LYS A 228 16.29 9.36 -11.53
C LYS A 228 15.81 8.28 -10.55
N ALA A 229 14.78 8.55 -9.75
CA ALA A 229 14.26 7.69 -8.71
C ALA A 229 12.71 7.61 -8.72
N LYS A 230 12.16 6.86 -9.67
CA LYS A 230 10.70 6.67 -9.81
C LYS A 230 10.10 6.01 -8.55
N HIS A 231 9.09 6.65 -7.99
CA HIS A 231 8.30 6.21 -6.83
C HIS A 231 6.97 6.98 -6.81
N VAL A 232 5.98 6.56 -6.03
CA VAL A 232 4.75 7.35 -5.85
C VAL A 232 4.93 8.28 -4.64
N PRO A 233 4.87 9.62 -4.80
CA PRO A 233 5.06 10.52 -3.67
C PRO A 233 3.96 10.33 -2.62
N HIS A 234 4.30 10.53 -1.34
CA HIS A 234 3.37 10.26 -0.23
C HIS A 234 2.06 11.04 -0.34
N VAL A 235 2.12 12.29 -0.81
CA VAL A 235 0.93 13.14 -1.02
C VAL A 235 -0.06 12.56 -2.03
N TYR A 236 0.37 11.68 -2.95
CA TYR A 236 -0.53 10.95 -3.85
C TYR A 236 -1.01 9.64 -3.22
N LYS A 237 -0.15 8.96 -2.45
CA LYS A 237 -0.49 7.71 -1.76
C LYS A 237 -1.54 7.92 -0.66
N ALA A 238 -1.44 9.01 0.08
CA ALA A 238 -2.36 9.36 1.18
C ALA A 238 -3.32 10.49 0.78
N ASN A 239 -3.89 10.40 -0.43
CA ASN A 239 -4.83 11.39 -0.95
C ASN A 239 -6.24 10.79 -1.14
N SER A 240 -7.15 11.62 -1.66
CA SER A 240 -8.49 11.23 -2.05
C SER A 240 -8.48 9.96 -2.90
N ARG A 241 -9.60 9.22 -2.83
CA ARG A 241 -9.78 8.00 -3.62
C ARG A 241 -9.57 8.26 -5.11
N GLU A 242 -10.06 9.39 -5.61
CA GLU A 242 -9.95 9.78 -7.02
C GLU A 242 -8.48 9.95 -7.45
N VAL A 243 -7.70 10.72 -6.69
CA VAL A 243 -6.26 10.91 -6.98
C VAL A 243 -5.53 9.58 -7.05
N ARG A 244 -5.79 8.67 -6.10
CA ARG A 244 -5.15 7.34 -6.09
C ARG A 244 -5.59 6.46 -7.25
N LEU A 245 -6.87 6.52 -7.65
CA LEU A 245 -7.39 5.79 -8.81
C LEU A 245 -6.74 6.27 -10.10
N GLN A 246 -6.62 7.59 -10.29
CA GLN A 246 -6.00 8.18 -11.48
C GLN A 246 -4.52 7.81 -11.61
N VAL A 247 -3.75 7.84 -10.51
CA VAL A 247 -2.35 7.37 -10.52
C VAL A 247 -2.28 5.89 -10.90
N LEU A 248 -3.13 5.05 -10.31
CA LEU A 248 -3.16 3.62 -10.60
C LEU A 248 -3.60 3.32 -12.04
N ALA A 249 -4.55 4.10 -12.58
CA ALA A 249 -5.01 3.97 -13.96
C ALA A 249 -3.86 4.25 -14.94
N GLY A 250 -3.15 5.37 -14.78
CA GLY A 250 -2.01 5.69 -15.66
C GLY A 250 -0.89 4.64 -15.59
N LEU A 251 -0.67 4.02 -14.43
CA LEU A 251 0.29 2.90 -14.29
C LEU A 251 -0.17 1.62 -15.01
N ILE A 252 -1.48 1.33 -14.98
CA ILE A 252 -2.07 0.17 -15.66
C ILE A 252 -2.03 0.38 -17.17
N ASP A 253 -2.35 1.58 -17.66
CA ASP A 253 -2.39 1.87 -19.09
C ASP A 253 -1.00 1.79 -19.76
N THR A 254 0.08 2.01 -18.99
CA THR A 254 1.46 1.91 -19.51
C THR A 254 2.09 0.54 -19.30
N ASP A 255 2.18 0.09 -18.03
CA ASP A 255 2.95 -1.12 -17.67
C ASP A 255 2.03 -2.32 -17.37
N GLY A 256 0.72 -2.13 -17.41
CA GLY A 256 -0.26 -3.15 -17.10
C GLY A 256 -0.50 -4.09 -18.26
N SER A 257 -0.51 -5.39 -17.97
CA SER A 257 -0.94 -6.43 -18.89
C SER A 257 -2.13 -7.18 -18.30
N LEU A 258 -3.22 -7.31 -19.06
CA LEU A 258 -4.35 -8.13 -18.66
C LEU A 258 -3.98 -9.62 -18.81
N ALA A 259 -4.02 -10.36 -17.70
CA ALA A 259 -3.77 -11.80 -17.67
C ALA A 259 -4.69 -12.48 -16.65
N SER A 260 -5.36 -13.56 -17.06
CA SER A 260 -6.18 -14.41 -16.15
C SER A 260 -7.17 -13.61 -15.28
N ASN A 261 -7.92 -12.68 -15.89
CA ASN A 261 -8.89 -11.79 -15.22
C ASN A 261 -8.30 -10.88 -14.13
N CYS A 262 -7.01 -10.57 -14.20
CA CYS A 262 -6.38 -9.54 -13.38
C CYS A 262 -5.33 -8.78 -14.20
N TYR A 263 -4.91 -7.62 -13.68
CA TYR A 263 -3.81 -6.87 -14.26
C TYR A 263 -2.50 -7.27 -13.58
N GLU A 264 -1.48 -7.54 -14.38
CA GLU A 264 -0.12 -7.74 -13.93
C GLU A 264 0.75 -6.54 -14.32
N ILE A 265 1.53 -6.04 -13.37
CA ILE A 265 2.55 -5.01 -13.61
C ILE A 265 3.90 -5.60 -13.16
N VAL A 266 4.88 -5.58 -14.06
CA VAL A 266 6.24 -6.04 -13.76
C VAL A 266 7.16 -4.84 -13.62
N GLN A 267 7.79 -4.70 -12.46
CA GLN A 267 8.66 -3.57 -12.15
C GLN A 267 10.03 -4.01 -11.65
N LYS A 268 11.08 -3.35 -12.14
CA LYS A 268 12.46 -3.56 -11.66
C LYS A 268 12.72 -2.86 -10.32
N SER A 269 12.05 -1.74 -10.08
CA SER A 269 12.18 -0.96 -8.85
C SER A 269 11.29 -1.55 -7.75
N ARG A 270 11.91 -2.13 -6.72
CA ARG A 270 11.17 -2.66 -5.56
C ARG A 270 10.33 -1.58 -4.88
N ARG A 271 10.87 -0.37 -4.73
CA ARG A 271 10.17 0.78 -4.15
C ARG A 271 8.88 1.10 -4.89
N LEU A 272 8.95 1.19 -6.23
CA LEU A 272 7.77 1.46 -7.04
C LEU A 272 6.77 0.31 -6.96
N SER A 273 7.22 -0.95 -6.94
CA SER A 273 6.32 -2.09 -6.74
C SER A 273 5.58 -2.02 -5.39
N ASP A 274 6.27 -1.69 -4.30
CA ASP A 274 5.65 -1.54 -2.98
C ASP A 274 4.65 -0.36 -2.97
N ASP A 275 4.96 0.74 -3.65
CA ASP A 275 4.06 1.89 -3.79
C ASP A 275 2.79 1.56 -4.60
N ILE A 276 2.90 0.83 -5.72
CA ILE A 276 1.76 0.37 -6.52
C ILE A 276 0.87 -0.55 -5.68
N VAL A 277 1.47 -1.48 -4.94
CA VAL A 277 0.76 -2.39 -4.05
C VAL A 277 0.06 -1.62 -2.93
N PHE A 278 0.68 -0.57 -2.38
CA PHE A 278 0.05 0.31 -1.40
C PHE A 278 -1.17 1.03 -2.01
N LEU A 279 -1.03 1.63 -3.19
CA LEU A 279 -2.16 2.30 -3.88
C LEU A 279 -3.33 1.34 -4.06
N ALA A 280 -3.10 0.19 -4.70
CA ALA A 280 -4.14 -0.78 -4.97
C ALA A 280 -4.82 -1.28 -3.68
N ARG A 281 -4.04 -1.64 -2.65
CA ARG A 281 -4.60 -2.11 -1.37
C ARG A 281 -5.36 -1.03 -0.62
N SER A 282 -4.85 0.19 -0.59
CA SER A 282 -5.52 1.32 0.04
C SER A 282 -6.84 1.67 -0.65
N LEU A 283 -6.98 1.38 -1.96
CA LEU A 283 -8.23 1.50 -2.72
C LEU A 283 -9.22 0.35 -2.46
N GLY A 284 -8.82 -0.67 -1.70
CA GLY A 284 -9.60 -1.87 -1.40
C GLY A 284 -9.41 -3.00 -2.42
N LEU A 285 -8.52 -2.84 -3.39
CA LEU A 285 -8.25 -3.83 -4.42
C LEU A 285 -7.36 -4.96 -3.90
N ALA A 286 -7.49 -6.12 -4.54
CA ALA A 286 -6.66 -7.28 -4.26
C ALA A 286 -5.32 -7.17 -5.00
N ALA A 287 -4.24 -6.83 -4.30
CA ALA A 287 -2.89 -6.78 -4.88
C ALA A 287 -1.89 -7.63 -4.10
N TYR A 288 -1.05 -8.36 -4.86
CA TYR A 288 -0.05 -9.28 -4.34
C TYR A 288 1.28 -9.03 -5.03
N LEU A 289 2.37 -9.08 -4.26
CA LEU A 289 3.71 -8.88 -4.76
C LEU A 289 4.46 -10.21 -4.77
N LYS A 290 4.96 -10.61 -5.95
CA LYS A 290 5.75 -11.83 -6.13
C LYS A 290 7.05 -11.47 -6.86
N LYS A 291 8.20 -11.88 -6.31
CA LYS A 291 9.47 -11.78 -7.02
C LYS A 291 9.44 -12.73 -8.22
N THR A 292 9.87 -12.26 -9.37
CA THR A 292 9.91 -13.04 -10.62
C THR A 292 11.20 -12.75 -11.37
N LYS A 293 11.63 -13.70 -12.20
CA LYS A 293 12.69 -13.50 -13.19
C LYS A 293 12.01 -13.47 -14.56
N LYS A 294 12.25 -12.42 -15.34
CA LYS A 294 11.68 -12.21 -16.67
C LYS A 294 12.82 -11.77 -17.57
N THR A 295 12.90 -12.35 -18.77
CA THR A 295 13.91 -11.99 -19.77
C THR A 295 13.24 -11.21 -20.88
N CYS A 296 13.85 -10.11 -21.32
CA CYS A 296 13.37 -9.40 -22.50
C CYS A 296 13.67 -10.25 -23.74
N THR A 297 12.63 -10.77 -24.39
CA THR A 297 12.73 -11.65 -25.57
C THR A 297 13.50 -11.03 -26.73
N ASN A 298 13.57 -9.69 -26.79
CA ASN A 298 14.18 -8.97 -27.92
C ASN A 298 15.67 -8.66 -27.72
N THR A 299 16.19 -8.76 -26.50
CA THR A 299 17.59 -8.39 -26.19
C THR A 299 18.35 -9.44 -25.36
N GLY A 300 17.67 -10.49 -24.88
CA GLY A 300 18.26 -11.50 -24.00
C GLY A 300 18.66 -10.96 -22.61
N ALA A 301 18.37 -9.69 -22.32
CA ALA A 301 18.65 -9.08 -21.03
C ALA A 301 17.69 -9.64 -19.96
N VAL A 302 18.28 -10.20 -18.90
CA VAL A 302 17.61 -10.70 -17.69
C VAL A 302 17.40 -9.59 -16.68
#